data_AF-A0A3D3Z9U9-F1
#
_entry.id   AF-A0A3D3Z9U9-F1
#
_cell.length_a   1.000
_cell.length_b   1.000
_cell.length_c   1.000
_cell.angle_alpha   90.00
_cell.angle_beta   90.00
_cell.angle_gamma   90.00
#
_symmetry.space_group_name_H-M   'P 1'
#
loop_
_entity.id
_entity.type
_entity.pdbx_description
1 polymer ?
#
loop_
_entity_poly.entity_id
_entity_poly.type
_entity_poly.pdbx_seq_one_letter_code
_entity_poly.pdbx_strand_id
1 'polypeptide(L)'
;MKTLYIECAMGAAGDMLAAALLELLPDRAAFFEKMNALGIPGVTVSAEKSVKCGVAGTHFSVKVAGIEEDENLHSHHHGHVHGSMEGIEEIVNRLPIPSMVKLDVLAVYNLIAEAESRVHGVPVQQIHFHEVGTMDAVADITAVCLLMREIRPDQVIVSPISVGSGTVRCAHGILPVPAPATALLLAGMPIQAGNVQGELCTPTGAALLKYFADGFGSLPVMRVQKTGYGMGKKDFP
;
A
#
# COMPACT_ATOMS: atom_id res chain seq x y z
N MET A 1 -7.35 25.14 4.85
CA MET A 1 -6.36 24.06 4.93
C MET A 1 -7.07 22.77 5.31
N LYS A 2 -7.04 21.78 4.43
CA LYS A 2 -7.59 20.44 4.58
C LYS A 2 -6.44 19.49 4.94
N THR A 3 -6.29 19.18 6.22
CA THR A 3 -5.28 18.23 6.68
C THR A 3 -5.85 16.81 6.65
N LEU A 4 -5.11 15.88 6.06
CA LEU A 4 -5.31 14.44 6.19
C LEU A 4 -4.36 13.93 7.27
N TYR A 5 -4.92 13.38 8.35
CA TYR A 5 -4.14 12.68 9.37
C TYR A 5 -4.25 11.17 9.16
N ILE A 6 -3.13 10.48 9.05
CA ILE A 6 -3.08 9.02 8.92
C ILE A 6 -2.55 8.43 10.22
N GLU A 7 -3.41 7.66 10.89
CA GLU A 7 -3.09 6.93 12.12
C GLU A 7 -2.57 5.53 11.77
N CYS A 8 -1.31 5.26 12.11
CA CYS A 8 -0.56 4.05 11.78
C CYS A 8 -0.24 3.19 13.01
N ALA A 9 -1.03 3.30 14.09
CA ALA A 9 -0.90 2.46 15.28
C ALA A 9 -0.98 0.93 14.99
N MET A 10 -1.70 0.52 13.95
CA MET A 10 -1.75 -0.87 13.46
C MET A 10 -0.95 -1.07 12.15
N GLY A 11 0.01 -0.18 11.90
CA GLY A 11 0.85 -0.19 10.71
C GLY A 11 0.16 0.35 9.47
N ALA A 12 0.65 -0.08 8.30
CA ALA A 12 0.18 0.39 7.01
C ALA A 12 0.47 -0.63 5.91
N ALA A 13 -0.54 -0.88 5.08
CA ALA A 13 -0.46 -1.67 3.85
C ALA A 13 -1.20 -0.92 2.73
N GLY A 14 -0.96 -1.32 1.47
CA GLY A 14 -1.57 -0.69 0.31
C GLY A 14 -3.09 -0.70 0.36
N ASP A 15 -3.67 -1.90 0.47
CA ASP A 15 -5.09 -2.17 0.67
C ASP A 15 -5.70 -1.41 1.86
N MET A 16 -5.02 -1.37 3.00
CA MET A 16 -5.45 -0.66 4.20
C MET A 16 -5.52 0.86 3.95
N LEU A 17 -4.50 1.43 3.33
CA LEU A 17 -4.49 2.86 2.99
C LEU A 17 -5.57 3.16 1.94
N ALA A 18 -5.71 2.32 0.91
CA ALA A 18 -6.75 2.47 -0.11
C ALA A 18 -8.14 2.46 0.52
N ALA A 19 -8.43 1.48 1.37
CA ALA A 19 -9.70 1.38 2.08
C ALA A 19 -9.97 2.59 2.98
N ALA A 20 -8.98 2.98 3.81
CA ALA A 20 -9.15 4.11 4.74
C ALA A 20 -9.44 5.42 4.01
N LEU A 21 -8.73 5.68 2.92
CA LEU A 21 -8.92 6.89 2.10
C LEU A 21 -10.25 6.86 1.35
N LEU A 22 -10.63 5.70 0.79
CA LEU A 22 -11.91 5.49 0.12
C LEU A 22 -13.09 5.83 1.04
N GLU A 23 -12.99 5.51 2.33
CA GLU A 23 -14.07 5.81 3.27
C GLU A 23 -14.37 7.31 3.42
N LEU A 24 -13.41 8.17 3.06
CA LEU A 24 -13.57 9.63 3.06
C LEU A 24 -14.38 10.15 1.86
N LEU A 25 -14.58 9.33 0.83
CA LEU A 25 -15.35 9.69 -0.36
C LEU A 25 -16.85 9.46 -0.17
N PRO A 26 -17.70 10.33 -0.75
CA PRO A 26 -19.16 10.18 -0.66
C PRO A 26 -19.68 9.03 -1.54
N ASP A 27 -19.09 8.82 -2.72
CA ASP A 27 -19.49 7.78 -3.67
C ASP A 27 -18.38 6.76 -3.84
N ARG A 28 -18.39 5.75 -2.95
CA ARG A 28 -17.39 4.68 -2.95
C ARG A 28 -17.62 3.70 -4.12
N ALA A 29 -18.87 3.53 -4.55
CA ALA A 29 -19.22 2.60 -5.63
C ALA A 29 -18.64 3.07 -6.96
N ALA A 30 -18.78 4.36 -7.28
CA ALA A 30 -18.19 4.94 -8.48
C ALA A 30 -16.66 4.79 -8.54
N PHE A 31 -15.98 4.81 -7.39
CA PHE A 31 -14.54 4.58 -7.33
C PHE A 31 -14.16 3.15 -7.76
N PHE A 32 -14.88 2.13 -7.28
CA PHE A 32 -14.63 0.74 -7.70
C PHE A 32 -14.97 0.49 -9.16
N GLU A 33 -16.06 1.08 -9.67
CA GLU A 33 -16.39 1.02 -11.09
C GLU A 33 -15.25 1.59 -11.94
N LYS A 34 -14.73 2.76 -11.54
CA LYS A 34 -13.58 3.39 -12.19
C LYS A 34 -12.33 2.52 -12.13
N MET A 35 -12.00 1.95 -10.97
CA MET A 35 -10.83 1.08 -10.80
C MET A 35 -10.92 -0.18 -11.67
N ASN A 36 -12.09 -0.84 -11.68
CA ASN A 36 -12.31 -2.03 -12.51
C ASN A 36 -12.32 -1.70 -14.01
N ALA A 37 -12.68 -0.47 -14.39
CA ALA A 37 -12.61 0.02 -15.77
C ALA A 37 -11.19 0.40 -16.23
N LEU A 38 -10.18 0.44 -15.35
CA LEU A 38 -8.81 0.80 -15.73
C LEU A 38 -8.14 -0.26 -16.62
N GLY A 39 -8.63 -1.50 -16.59
CA GLY A 39 -8.05 -2.60 -17.36
C GLY A 39 -6.70 -3.09 -16.82
N ILE A 40 -6.49 -3.02 -15.50
CA ILE A 40 -5.31 -3.65 -14.89
C ILE A 40 -5.41 -5.17 -15.14
N PRO A 41 -4.38 -5.81 -15.74
CA PRO A 41 -4.49 -7.18 -16.22
C PRO A 41 -4.91 -8.19 -15.15
N GLY A 42 -6.03 -8.87 -15.37
CA GLY A 42 -6.55 -9.90 -14.48
C GLY A 42 -7.06 -9.39 -13.13
N VAL A 43 -7.08 -8.08 -12.88
CA VAL A 43 -7.46 -7.50 -11.59
C VAL A 43 -8.96 -7.22 -11.51
N THR A 44 -9.55 -7.55 -10.37
CA THR A 44 -10.86 -7.06 -9.95
C THR A 44 -10.76 -6.53 -8.53
N VAL A 45 -11.25 -5.32 -8.30
CA VAL A 45 -11.27 -4.70 -6.97
C VAL A 45 -12.69 -4.58 -6.43
N SER A 46 -12.85 -4.72 -5.12
CA SER A 46 -14.14 -4.59 -4.43
C SER A 46 -13.99 -4.11 -2.98
N ALA A 47 -15.06 -3.54 -2.43
CA ALA A 47 -15.16 -3.25 -1.00
C ALA A 47 -15.89 -4.37 -0.28
N GLU A 48 -15.27 -4.88 0.77
CA GLU A 48 -15.90 -5.79 1.70
C GLU A 48 -16.06 -5.09 3.06
N LYS A 49 -17.23 -5.21 3.68
CA LYS A 49 -17.41 -4.71 5.05
C LYS A 49 -16.64 -5.61 5.99
N SER A 50 -15.85 -5.00 6.87
CA SER A 50 -15.08 -5.73 7.87
C SER A 50 -15.25 -5.10 9.25
N VAL A 51 -15.23 -5.94 10.28
CA VAL A 51 -15.31 -5.51 11.68
C VAL A 51 -14.17 -6.19 12.43
N LYS A 52 -13.27 -5.38 13.00
CA LYS A 52 -12.16 -5.86 13.84
C LYS A 52 -12.21 -5.16 15.19
N CYS A 53 -12.14 -5.94 16.27
CA CYS A 53 -12.23 -5.44 17.64
C CYS A 53 -13.43 -4.50 17.90
N GLY A 54 -14.55 -4.74 17.21
CA GLY A 54 -15.76 -3.92 17.31
C GLY A 54 -15.76 -2.62 16.47
N VAL A 55 -14.69 -2.32 15.75
CA VAL A 55 -14.58 -1.18 14.83
C VAL A 55 -14.97 -1.64 13.43
N ALA A 56 -15.98 -0.99 12.84
CA ALA A 56 -16.38 -1.23 11.46
C ALA A 56 -15.51 -0.42 10.49
N GLY A 57 -15.17 -1.02 9.36
CA GLY A 57 -14.45 -0.38 8.28
C GLY A 57 -14.60 -1.15 6.97
N THR A 58 -13.74 -0.80 6.02
CA THR A 58 -13.72 -1.40 4.68
C THR A 58 -12.45 -2.22 4.53
N HIS A 59 -12.57 -3.42 3.97
CA HIS A 59 -11.46 -4.16 3.40
C HIS A 59 -11.45 -3.91 1.88
N PHE A 60 -10.33 -3.42 1.35
CA PHE A 60 -10.13 -3.23 -0.08
C PHE A 60 -9.61 -4.54 -0.66
N SER A 61 -10.52 -5.34 -1.21
CA SER A 61 -10.18 -6.66 -1.75
C SER A 61 -9.75 -6.53 -3.20
N VAL A 62 -8.57 -7.08 -3.51
CA VAL A 62 -8.01 -7.12 -4.86
C VAL A 62 -7.80 -8.57 -5.27
N LYS A 63 -8.47 -8.99 -6.34
CA LYS A 63 -8.39 -10.34 -6.88
C LYS A 63 -7.65 -10.32 -8.21
N VAL A 64 -6.61 -11.13 -8.33
CA VAL A 64 -5.86 -11.36 -9.57
C VAL A 64 -6.28 -12.71 -10.14
N ALA A 65 -6.77 -12.73 -11.39
CA ALA A 65 -7.36 -13.90 -12.04
C ALA A 65 -8.46 -14.59 -11.20
N GLY A 66 -9.23 -13.79 -10.43
CA GLY A 66 -10.31 -14.27 -9.55
C GLY A 66 -9.85 -14.83 -8.20
N ILE A 67 -8.54 -14.84 -7.94
CA ILE A 67 -7.95 -15.30 -6.68
C ILE A 67 -7.41 -14.08 -5.95
N GLU A 68 -7.70 -14.00 -4.66
CA GLU A 68 -7.07 -13.03 -3.79
C GLU A 68 -5.73 -13.59 -3.31
N GLU A 69 -4.67 -12.80 -3.34
CA GLU A 69 -3.39 -13.24 -2.77
C GLU A 69 -3.55 -13.45 -1.25
N ASP A 70 -3.11 -14.62 -0.77
CA ASP A 70 -3.01 -15.01 0.63
C ASP A 70 -1.63 -15.64 0.87
N GLU A 71 -1.13 -15.59 2.10
CA GLU A 71 0.22 -16.05 2.49
C GLU A 71 0.46 -17.54 2.19
N ASN A 72 -0.61 -18.32 1.97
CA ASN A 72 -0.53 -19.75 1.67
C ASN A 72 -0.51 -20.08 0.17
N LEU A 73 -0.65 -19.09 -0.72
CA LEU A 73 -0.79 -19.30 -2.17
C LEU A 73 0.50 -19.06 -2.97
N HIS A 74 1.65 -18.96 -2.32
CA HIS A 74 2.96 -18.69 -2.95
C HIS A 74 3.51 -19.83 -3.86
N SER A 75 2.70 -20.82 -4.26
CA SER A 75 3.13 -21.96 -5.06
C SER A 75 2.73 -21.94 -6.53
N HIS A 76 2.26 -20.81 -7.07
CA HIS A 76 1.97 -20.70 -8.50
C HIS A 76 2.90 -19.71 -9.19
N HIS A 77 4.01 -20.25 -9.70
CA HIS A 77 4.86 -19.64 -10.73
C HIS A 77 4.01 -19.28 -11.96
N HIS A 78 3.34 -18.13 -11.94
CA HIS A 78 2.96 -17.46 -13.16
C HIS A 78 4.12 -16.56 -13.57
N GLY A 79 5.01 -17.15 -14.37
CA GLY A 79 6.04 -16.41 -15.09
C GLY A 79 5.40 -15.40 -16.04
N HIS A 80 5.08 -14.23 -15.51
CA HIS A 80 4.82 -13.04 -16.30
C HIS A 80 5.91 -12.03 -16.03
N VAL A 81 6.44 -11.47 -17.10
CA VAL A 81 7.64 -10.63 -17.21
C VAL A 81 7.47 -9.25 -16.54
N HIS A 82 6.45 -9.06 -15.71
CA HIS A 82 6.03 -7.77 -15.17
C HIS A 82 6.59 -7.43 -13.78
N GLY A 83 7.43 -8.29 -13.22
CA GLY A 83 8.11 -8.03 -11.95
C GLY A 83 9.29 -7.06 -12.05
N SER A 84 9.67 -6.58 -13.24
CA SER A 84 10.72 -5.55 -13.38
C SER A 84 10.12 -4.14 -13.30
N MET A 85 10.96 -3.15 -12.97
CA MET A 85 10.55 -1.74 -13.02
C MET A 85 10.04 -1.32 -14.41
N GLU A 86 10.69 -1.80 -15.48
CA GLU A 86 10.26 -1.55 -16.86
C GLU A 86 8.86 -2.12 -17.15
N GLY A 87 8.58 -3.33 -16.67
CA GLY A 87 7.26 -3.94 -16.81
C GLY A 87 6.16 -3.15 -16.09
N ILE A 88 6.46 -2.64 -14.88
CA ILE A 88 5.56 -1.78 -14.12
C ILE A 88 5.32 -0.45 -14.86
N GLU A 89 6.38 0.17 -15.39
CA GLU A 89 6.26 1.39 -16.19
C GLU A 89 5.35 1.21 -17.41
N GLU A 90 5.50 0.11 -18.14
CA GLU A 90 4.65 -0.20 -19.29
C GLU A 90 3.17 -0.32 -18.90
N ILE A 91 2.88 -1.02 -17.80
CA ILE A 91 1.52 -1.19 -17.29
C ILE A 91 0.93 0.16 -16.91
N VAL A 92 1.59 0.90 -16.02
CA VAL A 92 1.10 2.19 -15.50
C VAL A 92 0.90 3.21 -16.62
N ASN A 93 1.81 3.25 -17.60
CA ASN A 93 1.69 4.16 -18.74
C ASN A 93 0.49 3.87 -19.65
N ARG A 94 0.02 2.62 -19.70
CA ARG A 94 -1.16 2.23 -20.47
C ARG A 94 -2.48 2.51 -19.75
N LEU A 95 -2.47 2.65 -18.42
CA LEU A 95 -3.70 2.89 -17.66
C LEU A 95 -4.37 4.21 -18.08
N PRO A 96 -5.70 4.26 -18.21
CA PRO A 96 -6.46 5.46 -18.57
C PRO A 96 -6.66 6.39 -17.36
N ILE A 97 -5.58 6.70 -16.65
CA ILE A 97 -5.56 7.58 -15.47
C ILE A 97 -4.84 8.91 -15.79
N PRO A 98 -5.11 10.00 -15.03
CA PRO A 98 -4.45 11.28 -15.25
C PRO A 98 -2.92 11.17 -15.16
N SER A 99 -2.19 11.93 -16.00
CA SER A 99 -0.72 11.86 -16.06
C SER A 99 -0.05 12.12 -14.72
N MET A 100 -0.59 13.02 -13.90
CA MET A 100 -0.07 13.25 -12.54
C MET A 100 -0.15 12.00 -11.67
N VAL A 101 -1.24 11.23 -11.76
CA VAL A 101 -1.39 9.98 -11.00
C VAL A 101 -0.41 8.93 -11.48
N LYS A 102 -0.12 8.86 -12.79
CA LYS A 102 0.95 7.99 -13.31
C LYS A 102 2.31 8.34 -12.70
N LEU A 103 2.63 9.63 -12.64
CA LEU A 103 3.87 10.11 -12.02
C LEU A 103 3.94 9.74 -10.53
N ASP A 104 2.83 9.89 -9.81
CA ASP A 104 2.74 9.53 -8.39
C ASP A 104 2.99 8.02 -8.20
N VAL A 105 2.30 7.16 -8.98
CA VAL A 105 2.47 5.69 -8.92
C VAL A 105 3.92 5.29 -9.23
N LEU A 106 4.52 5.84 -10.29
CA LEU A 106 5.90 5.52 -10.66
C LEU A 106 6.91 6.04 -9.64
N ALA A 107 6.66 7.18 -8.99
CA ALA A 107 7.52 7.68 -7.92
C ALA A 107 7.48 6.76 -6.69
N VAL A 108 6.31 6.25 -6.31
CA VAL A 108 6.16 5.25 -5.24
C VAL A 108 6.93 3.97 -5.59
N TYR A 109 6.77 3.46 -6.82
CA TYR A 109 7.52 2.28 -7.28
C TYR A 109 9.03 2.52 -7.32
N ASN A 110 9.49 3.71 -7.70
CA ASN A 110 10.92 4.05 -7.66
C ASN A 110 11.48 3.99 -6.23
N LEU A 111 10.75 4.47 -5.22
CA LEU A 111 11.18 4.33 -3.82
C LEU A 111 11.36 2.86 -3.42
N ILE A 112 10.42 2.01 -3.83
CA ILE A 112 10.49 0.56 -3.58
C ILE A 112 11.68 -0.04 -4.33
N ALA A 113 11.85 0.30 -5.61
CA ALA A 113 12.95 -0.20 -6.46
C ALA A 113 14.33 0.17 -5.91
N GLU A 114 14.50 1.39 -5.39
CA GLU A 114 15.73 1.84 -4.73
C GLU A 114 16.02 1.07 -3.44
N ALA A 115 14.98 0.78 -2.65
CA ALA A 115 15.11 -0.03 -1.44
C ALA A 115 15.53 -1.47 -1.80
N GLU A 116 14.85 -2.10 -2.74
CA GLU A 116 15.17 -3.45 -3.21
C GLU A 116 16.57 -3.52 -3.83
N SER A 117 16.95 -2.53 -4.65
CA SER A 117 18.30 -2.38 -5.21
C SER A 117 19.38 -2.46 -4.14
N ARG A 118 19.16 -1.79 -3.01
CA ARG A 118 20.10 -1.81 -1.88
C ARG A 118 20.09 -3.13 -1.12
N VAL A 119 18.93 -3.75 -0.91
CA VAL A 119 18.83 -5.08 -0.26
C VAL A 119 19.57 -6.14 -1.09
N HIS A 120 19.37 -6.12 -2.40
CA HIS A 120 19.91 -7.12 -3.33
C HIS A 120 21.33 -6.80 -3.83
N GLY A 121 21.81 -5.56 -3.65
CA GLY A 121 23.14 -5.14 -4.11
C GLY A 121 23.27 -5.07 -5.64
N VAL A 122 22.16 -4.90 -6.36
CA VAL A 122 22.12 -4.82 -7.83
C VAL A 122 21.50 -3.49 -8.28
N PRO A 123 21.82 -2.97 -9.47
CA PRO A 123 21.16 -1.77 -10.00
C PRO A 123 19.63 -1.93 -10.11
N VAL A 124 18.89 -0.82 -9.99
CA VAL A 124 17.41 -0.80 -10.11
C VAL A 124 16.91 -1.49 -11.39
N GLN A 125 17.63 -1.35 -12.51
CA GLN A 125 17.28 -1.96 -13.78
C GLN A 125 17.35 -3.50 -13.78
N GLN A 126 18.03 -4.09 -12.79
CA GLN A 126 18.18 -5.53 -12.62
C GLN A 126 17.30 -6.08 -11.49
N ILE A 127 16.47 -5.23 -10.88
CA ILE A 127 15.56 -5.67 -9.82
C ILE A 127 14.37 -6.41 -10.41
N HIS A 128 14.04 -7.51 -9.75
CA HIS A 128 12.81 -8.25 -9.93
C HIS A 128 12.05 -8.22 -8.61
N PHE A 129 10.91 -7.55 -8.61
CA PHE A 129 10.00 -7.51 -7.50
C PHE A 129 9.33 -8.88 -7.33
N HIS A 130 9.45 -9.46 -6.13
CA HIS A 130 8.81 -10.73 -5.81
C HIS A 130 7.44 -10.54 -5.14
N GLU A 131 7.34 -9.57 -4.23
CA GLU A 131 6.12 -9.32 -3.44
C GLU A 131 5.36 -8.07 -3.88
N VAL A 132 6.08 -7.07 -4.37
CA VAL A 132 5.54 -5.74 -4.74
C VAL A 132 5.32 -5.57 -6.25
N GLY A 133 5.73 -6.56 -7.04
CA GLY A 133 5.55 -6.61 -8.50
C GLY A 133 4.25 -7.29 -8.94
N THR A 134 3.45 -7.73 -7.98
CA THR A 134 2.18 -8.39 -8.23
C THR A 134 1.15 -7.37 -8.75
N MET A 135 0.16 -7.83 -9.49
CA MET A 135 -0.92 -6.95 -9.96
C MET A 135 -1.79 -6.43 -8.81
N ASP A 136 -1.78 -7.13 -7.67
CA ASP A 136 -2.34 -6.69 -6.40
C ASP A 136 -1.71 -5.37 -5.94
N ALA A 137 -0.38 -5.35 -5.79
CA ALA A 137 0.36 -4.15 -5.42
C ALA A 137 0.18 -2.99 -6.42
N VAL A 138 0.12 -3.28 -7.73
CA VAL A 138 -0.16 -2.26 -8.75
C VAL A 138 -1.54 -1.62 -8.53
N ALA A 139 -2.56 -2.43 -8.23
CA ALA A 139 -3.91 -1.96 -7.98
C ALA A 139 -3.99 -1.11 -6.71
N ASP A 140 -3.35 -1.55 -5.63
CA ASP A 140 -3.29 -0.83 -4.34
C ASP A 140 -2.63 0.54 -4.48
N ILE A 141 -1.43 0.61 -5.04
CA ILE A 141 -0.69 1.87 -5.21
C ILE A 141 -1.47 2.81 -6.13
N THR A 142 -2.03 2.28 -7.23
CA THR A 142 -2.87 3.07 -8.15
C THR A 142 -4.11 3.61 -7.45
N ALA A 143 -4.77 2.79 -6.63
CA ALA A 143 -5.96 3.19 -5.87
C ALA A 143 -5.62 4.34 -4.90
N VAL A 144 -4.56 4.20 -4.11
CA VAL A 144 -4.13 5.24 -3.16
C VAL A 144 -3.79 6.54 -3.89
N CYS A 145 -3.05 6.49 -5.00
CA CYS A 145 -2.70 7.69 -5.76
C CYS A 145 -3.95 8.38 -6.34
N LEU A 146 -4.92 7.62 -6.85
CA LEU A 146 -6.20 8.16 -7.32
C LEU A 146 -7.00 8.80 -6.17
N LEU A 147 -7.07 8.13 -5.01
CA LEU A 147 -7.80 8.62 -3.84
C LEU A 147 -7.17 9.89 -3.29
N MET A 148 -5.84 9.96 -3.19
CA MET A 148 -5.11 11.18 -2.80
C MET A 148 -5.42 12.32 -3.76
N ARG A 149 -5.48 12.03 -5.07
CA ARG A 149 -5.85 13.02 -6.09
C ARG A 149 -7.30 13.48 -6.02
N GLU A 150 -8.22 12.63 -5.58
CA GLU A 150 -9.64 13.00 -5.40
C GLU A 150 -9.87 13.76 -4.09
N ILE A 151 -9.24 13.31 -3.00
CA ILE A 151 -9.30 13.94 -1.68
C ILE A 151 -8.64 15.32 -1.72
N ARG A 152 -7.49 15.47 -2.40
CA ARG A 152 -6.69 16.71 -2.46
C ARG A 152 -6.48 17.33 -1.08
N PRO A 153 -5.82 16.62 -0.15
CA PRO A 153 -5.41 17.26 1.09
C PRO A 153 -4.43 18.40 0.79
N ASP A 154 -4.52 19.49 1.55
CA ASP A 154 -3.53 20.56 1.54
C ASP A 154 -2.27 20.17 2.33
N GLN A 155 -2.41 19.20 3.24
CA GLN A 155 -1.33 18.69 4.07
C GLN A 155 -1.64 17.24 4.51
N VAL A 156 -0.61 16.39 4.55
CA VAL A 156 -0.66 15.01 5.04
C VAL A 156 0.27 14.87 6.24
N ILE A 157 -0.30 14.53 7.40
CA ILE A 157 0.46 14.24 8.63
C ILE A 157 0.25 12.78 9.00
N VAL A 158 1.33 12.07 9.31
CA VAL A 158 1.29 10.64 9.68
C VAL A 158 1.74 10.46 11.12
N SER A 159 1.09 9.58 11.87
CA SER A 159 1.56 9.19 13.21
C SER A 159 2.92 8.47 13.14
N PRO A 160 3.59 8.22 14.28
CA PRO A 160 4.62 7.17 14.32
C PRO A 160 4.06 5.84 13.80
N ILE A 161 4.84 5.15 12.98
CA ILE A 161 4.39 3.94 12.26
C ILE A 161 4.71 2.70 13.10
N SER A 162 3.69 1.92 13.44
CA SER A 162 3.89 0.61 14.04
C SER A 162 4.37 -0.39 12.99
N VAL A 163 5.53 -1.00 13.22
CA VAL A 163 6.12 -1.95 12.24
C VAL A 163 5.79 -3.41 12.53
N GLY A 164 5.34 -3.72 13.76
CA GLY A 164 5.20 -5.09 14.24
C GLY A 164 6.47 -5.61 14.91
N SER A 165 6.63 -6.93 14.96
CA SER A 165 7.79 -7.59 15.57
C SER A 165 7.95 -9.05 15.09
N GLY A 166 9.10 -9.66 15.38
CA GLY A 166 9.36 -11.06 15.05
C GLY A 166 9.83 -11.26 13.61
N THR A 167 9.23 -12.20 12.89
CA THR A 167 9.61 -12.56 11.52
C THR A 167 8.41 -12.72 10.61
N VAL A 168 8.63 -12.63 9.31
CA VAL A 168 7.65 -12.86 8.24
C VAL A 168 8.20 -13.89 7.26
N ARG A 169 7.34 -14.77 6.74
CA ARG A 169 7.68 -15.71 5.67
C ARG A 169 7.26 -15.10 4.34
N CYS A 170 8.17 -15.10 3.39
CA CYS A 170 8.01 -14.40 2.12
C CYS A 170 8.79 -15.14 1.01
N ALA A 171 8.85 -14.59 -0.21
CA ALA A 171 9.54 -15.26 -1.33
C ALA A 171 11.05 -15.44 -1.07
N HIS A 172 11.61 -14.60 -0.19
CA HIS A 172 13.01 -14.63 0.24
C HIS A 172 13.26 -15.51 1.47
N GLY A 173 12.27 -16.32 1.88
CA GLY A 173 12.34 -17.15 3.06
C GLY A 173 11.81 -16.42 4.30
N ILE A 174 12.45 -16.64 5.45
CA ILE A 174 12.05 -16.03 6.73
C ILE A 174 12.90 -14.79 6.96
N LEU A 175 12.26 -13.63 7.04
CA LEU A 175 12.91 -12.33 7.22
C LEU A 175 12.50 -11.71 8.57
N PRO A 176 13.33 -10.82 9.15
CA PRO A 176 12.93 -10.04 10.32
C PRO A 176 11.78 -9.10 9.99
N VAL A 177 11.04 -8.67 11.02
CA VAL A 177 10.08 -7.57 10.92
C VAL A 177 10.67 -6.31 11.59
N PRO A 178 10.76 -5.17 10.90
CA PRO A 178 10.37 -4.96 9.50
C PRO A 178 11.31 -5.68 8.51
N ALA A 179 10.76 -6.11 7.37
CA ALA A 179 11.55 -6.70 6.29
C ALA A 179 12.63 -5.70 5.79
N PRO A 180 13.77 -6.16 5.23
CA PRO A 180 14.89 -5.29 4.87
C PRO A 180 14.53 -4.11 3.94
N ALA A 181 13.71 -4.34 2.91
CA ALA A 181 13.25 -3.28 2.02
C ALA A 181 12.36 -2.26 2.76
N THR A 182 11.41 -2.75 3.58
CA THR A 182 10.58 -1.92 4.46
C THR A 182 11.44 -1.07 5.42
N ALA A 183 12.47 -1.66 6.03
CA ALA A 183 13.38 -0.94 6.94
C ALA A 183 14.12 0.21 6.24
N LEU A 184 14.55 0.01 4.99
CA LEU A 184 15.18 1.06 4.18
C LEU A 184 14.19 2.15 3.77
N LEU A 185 12.96 1.77 3.41
CA LEU A 185 11.89 2.73 3.12
C LEU A 185 11.62 3.59 4.35
N LEU A 186 11.51 2.98 5.53
CA LEU A 186 11.24 3.64 6.81
C LEU A 186 12.38 4.54 7.33
N ALA A 187 13.56 4.51 6.72
CA ALA A 187 14.70 5.33 7.15
C ALA A 187 14.34 6.83 7.17
N GLY A 188 14.48 7.44 8.35
CA GLY A 188 14.17 8.86 8.61
C GLY A 188 12.74 9.12 9.10
N MET A 189 11.85 8.11 9.09
CA MET A 189 10.50 8.22 9.65
C MET A 189 10.46 7.74 11.11
N PRO A 190 9.60 8.31 11.97
CA PRO A 190 9.40 7.80 13.32
C PRO A 190 8.65 6.46 13.25
N ILE A 191 9.30 5.41 13.74
CA ILE A 191 8.73 4.07 13.82
C ILE A 191 8.66 3.62 15.27
N GLN A 192 7.74 2.70 15.55
CA GLN A 192 7.67 1.98 16.82
C GLN A 192 7.56 0.49 16.56
N ALA A 193 8.43 -0.28 17.22
CA ALA A 193 8.24 -1.71 17.35
C ALA A 193 7.12 -1.95 18.37
N GLY A 194 6.25 -2.91 18.08
CA GLY A 194 5.15 -3.30 18.96
C GLY A 194 5.36 -4.69 19.54
N ASN A 195 4.40 -5.15 20.35
CA ASN A 195 4.36 -6.53 20.84
C ASN A 195 3.60 -7.47 19.89
N VAL A 196 3.01 -6.92 18.82
CA VAL A 196 2.30 -7.69 17.81
C VAL A 196 3.33 -8.46 16.98
N GLN A 197 3.24 -9.78 17.01
CA GLN A 197 4.07 -10.65 16.18
C GLN A 197 3.52 -10.69 14.75
N GLY A 198 4.40 -10.42 13.78
CA GLY A 198 4.05 -10.31 12.37
C GLY A 198 4.31 -8.91 11.82
N GLU A 199 4.27 -8.82 10.49
CA GLU A 199 4.45 -7.56 9.76
C GLU A 199 3.17 -6.72 9.83
N LEU A 200 3.27 -5.51 10.41
CA LEU A 200 2.19 -4.52 10.41
C LEU A 200 2.37 -3.45 9.34
N CYS A 201 3.61 -3.14 8.98
CA CYS A 201 3.93 -2.18 7.93
C CYS A 201 4.57 -2.92 6.77
N THR A 202 3.90 -2.96 5.62
CA THR A 202 4.42 -3.62 4.41
C THR A 202 5.29 -2.65 3.60
N PRO A 203 6.14 -3.13 2.67
CA PRO A 203 6.90 -2.25 1.79
C PRO A 203 6.02 -1.24 1.05
N THR A 204 4.86 -1.69 0.54
CA THR A 204 3.88 -0.84 -0.15
C THR A 204 3.35 0.27 0.75
N GLY A 205 2.93 -0.07 1.98
CA GLY A 205 2.46 0.91 2.95
C GLY A 205 3.53 1.93 3.32
N ALA A 206 4.75 1.46 3.59
CA ALA A 206 5.88 2.34 3.91
C ALA A 206 6.23 3.31 2.76
N ALA A 207 6.23 2.83 1.52
CA ALA A 207 6.53 3.66 0.35
C ALA A 207 5.45 4.72 0.10
N LEU A 208 4.17 4.36 0.22
CA LEU A 208 3.05 5.30 0.08
C LEU A 208 3.09 6.39 1.14
N LEU A 209 3.32 6.02 2.40
CA LEU A 209 3.46 6.99 3.49
C LEU A 209 4.67 7.91 3.26
N LYS A 210 5.82 7.34 2.87
CA LYS A 210 7.03 8.12 2.56
C LYS A 210 6.79 9.14 1.45
N TYR A 211 6.04 8.74 0.42
CA TYR A 211 5.79 9.58 -0.74
C TYR A 211 4.82 10.73 -0.45
N PHE A 212 3.72 10.45 0.27
CA PHE A 212 2.65 11.42 0.46
C PHE A 212 2.75 12.25 1.74
N ALA A 213 3.52 11.85 2.75
CA ALA A 213 3.60 12.57 4.02
C ALA A 213 4.36 13.90 3.90
N ASP A 214 3.75 14.99 4.36
CA ASP A 214 4.42 16.28 4.55
C ASP A 214 5.13 16.37 5.92
N GLY A 215 4.74 15.52 6.87
CA GLY A 215 5.33 15.47 8.20
C GLY A 215 4.83 14.30 9.03
N PHE A 216 5.55 14.03 10.12
CA PHE A 216 5.23 12.96 11.05
C PHE A 216 5.07 13.49 12.47
N GLY A 217 4.05 13.05 13.18
CA GLY A 217 3.78 13.50 14.55
C GLY A 217 2.41 13.10 15.10
N SER A 218 2.09 13.63 16.27
CA SER A 218 0.77 13.44 16.88
C SER A 218 -0.32 14.16 16.09
N LEU A 219 -1.57 13.73 16.30
CA LEU A 219 -2.76 14.39 15.75
C LEU A 219 -2.75 15.88 16.13
N PRO A 220 -2.67 16.81 15.15
CA PRO A 220 -2.69 18.23 15.45
C PRO A 220 -4.07 18.67 15.94
N VAL A 221 -4.14 19.85 16.57
CA VAL A 221 -5.43 20.45 16.93
C VAL A 221 -6.21 20.77 15.65
N MET A 222 -7.26 20.00 15.39
CA MET A 222 -8.12 20.13 14.21
C MET A 222 -9.57 19.75 14.53
N ARG A 223 -10.49 20.12 13.64
CA ARG A 223 -11.87 19.62 13.68
C ARG A 223 -12.00 18.48 12.69
N VAL A 224 -12.36 17.30 13.19
CA VAL A 224 -12.60 16.12 12.36
C VAL A 224 -13.85 16.36 11.50
N GLN A 225 -13.72 16.23 10.18
CA GLN A 225 -14.83 16.34 9.23
C GLN A 225 -15.32 14.97 8.75
N LYS A 226 -14.39 14.03 8.56
CA LYS A 226 -14.63 12.66 8.12
C LYS A 226 -13.57 11.76 8.73
N THR A 227 -13.91 10.48 8.89
CA THR A 227 -13.00 9.42 9.33
C THR A 227 -13.16 8.24 8.38
N GLY A 228 -12.11 7.46 8.24
CA GLY A 228 -12.10 6.25 7.43
C GLY A 228 -11.21 5.19 8.06
N TYR A 229 -11.67 3.95 8.06
CA TYR A 229 -10.96 2.80 8.61
C TYR A 229 -10.73 1.75 7.53
N GLY A 230 -9.46 1.52 7.22
CA GLY A 230 -9.03 0.47 6.31
C GLY A 230 -8.62 -0.78 7.07
N MET A 231 -9.28 -1.90 6.76
CA MET A 231 -9.09 -3.17 7.43
C MET A 231 -8.21 -4.07 6.57
N GLY A 232 -7.05 -4.47 7.09
CA GLY A 232 -6.22 -5.50 6.47
C GLY A 232 -6.78 -6.90 6.76
N LYS A 233 -6.25 -7.93 6.08
CA LYS A 233 -6.76 -9.30 6.26
C LYS A 233 -6.39 -9.92 7.61
N LYS A 234 -5.15 -9.71 8.06
CA LYS A 234 -4.60 -10.36 9.26
C LYS A 234 -5.31 -9.93 10.53
N ASP A 235 -5.63 -10.91 11.38
CA ASP A 235 -6.07 -10.67 12.75
C ASP A 235 -4.88 -10.82 13.68
N PHE A 236 -4.75 -9.88 14.61
CA PHE A 236 -3.72 -9.87 15.63
C PHE A 236 -4.39 -9.93 17.02
N PRO A 237 -3.79 -10.64 17.99
CA PRO A 237 -4.32 -10.74 19.36
C PRO A 237 -4.44 -9.39 20.09
#